data_AF-A0A8H7JBN3-F1
#
_entry.id   AF-A0A8H7JBN3-F1
#
_cell.length_a   1.000
_cell.length_b   1.000
_cell.length_c   1.000
_cell.angle_alpha   90.00
_cell.angle_beta   90.00
_cell.angle_gamma   90.00
#
_symmetry.space_group_name_H-M   'P 1'
#
loop_
_entity.id
_entity.type
_entity.pdbx_description
1 polymer ?
#
loop_
_entity_poly.entity_id
_entity_poly.type
_entity_poly.pdbx_seq_one_letter_code
_entity_poly.pdbx_strand_id
1 'polypeptide(L)'
;MLLEQETICACRTSNSPTPRSHKPSIKVVYIVTDTYYPTSADFEDGKGTTSIDSVHTTAGAANSRAKKIMFARNSPDNNCVVDEDKIIEEQKSGLYIGIGVGGTETNGCYARKCEVEAKPIDIDEDGSSEEEHDGEDWNMQ
;
A
#
# COMPACT_ATOMS: atom_id res chain seq x y z
N MET A 1 57.77 -6.14 -54.95
CA MET A 1 56.91 -6.00 -53.75
C MET A 1 56.60 -4.51 -53.61
N LEU A 2 55.39 -4.10 -54.00
CA LEU A 2 54.88 -2.73 -53.95
C LEU A 2 53.35 -2.86 -53.97
N LEU A 3 52.67 -2.57 -52.86
CA LEU A 3 51.65 -1.53 -52.62
C LEU A 3 50.65 -2.20 -51.61
N GLU A 4 49.93 -1.60 -50.66
CA GLU A 4 49.20 -0.32 -50.61
C GLU A 4 49.02 0.16 -49.14
N GLN A 5 48.96 1.49 -48.97
CA GLN A 5 48.35 2.19 -47.83
C GLN A 5 46.83 2.05 -47.92
N GLU A 6 46.12 1.92 -46.79
CA GLU A 6 44.86 2.65 -46.57
C GLU A 6 44.69 3.02 -45.10
N THR A 7 44.59 4.32 -44.86
CA THR A 7 44.14 4.99 -43.64
C THR A 7 42.66 5.32 -43.83
N ILE A 8 41.74 4.83 -42.99
CA ILE A 8 40.47 5.52 -42.77
C ILE A 8 40.07 5.44 -41.30
N CYS A 9 39.90 6.64 -40.76
CA CYS A 9 39.55 7.01 -39.40
C CYS A 9 38.02 7.17 -39.26
N ALA A 10 37.60 7.30 -38.00
CA ALA A 10 36.34 7.85 -37.49
C ALA A 10 35.14 6.89 -37.35
N CYS A 11 34.99 6.48 -36.10
CA CYS A 11 33.80 5.98 -35.43
C CYS A 11 32.56 6.81 -35.80
N ARG A 12 31.52 6.16 -36.31
CA ARG A 12 30.17 6.71 -36.37
C ARG A 12 29.24 5.75 -35.64
N THR A 13 29.30 5.75 -34.31
CA THR A 13 28.25 5.14 -33.48
C THR A 13 27.05 6.07 -33.53
N SER A 14 26.10 5.76 -34.41
CA SER A 14 24.74 6.26 -34.28
C SER A 14 24.20 5.79 -32.93
N ASN A 15 24.17 6.68 -31.94
CA ASN A 15 23.42 6.45 -30.72
C ASN A 15 21.93 6.54 -31.07
N SER A 16 21.39 5.44 -31.58
CA SER A 16 19.94 5.23 -31.57
C SER A 16 19.51 5.14 -30.10
N PRO A 17 18.59 5.98 -29.61
CA PRO A 17 18.03 5.79 -28.29
C PRO A 17 17.25 4.48 -28.32
N THR A 18 17.77 3.47 -27.63
CA THR A 18 17.02 2.26 -27.36
C THR A 18 15.77 2.65 -26.57
N PRO A 19 14.57 2.19 -26.97
CA PRO A 19 13.39 2.38 -26.15
C PRO A 19 13.67 1.68 -24.82
N ARG A 20 13.77 2.45 -23.73
CA ARG A 20 13.87 1.89 -22.39
C ARG A 20 12.64 1.03 -22.20
N SER A 21 12.83 -0.29 -22.19
CA SER A 21 11.79 -1.23 -21.82
C SER A 21 11.44 -0.96 -20.36
N HIS A 22 10.44 -0.12 -20.11
CA HIS A 22 9.90 0.10 -18.78
C HIS A 22 9.42 -1.24 -18.24
N LYS A 23 10.15 -1.77 -17.26
CA LYS A 23 9.69 -2.95 -16.53
C LYS A 23 8.69 -2.43 -15.50
N PRO A 24 7.44 -2.91 -15.51
CA PRO A 24 6.51 -2.57 -14.43
C PRO A 24 7.15 -2.98 -13.09
N SER A 25 7.24 -2.03 -12.16
CA SER A 25 7.68 -2.32 -10.81
C SER A 25 6.44 -2.62 -9.96
N ILE A 26 6.32 -3.87 -9.49
CA ILE A 26 5.24 -4.25 -8.58
C ILE A 26 5.59 -3.67 -7.21
N LYS A 27 4.76 -2.73 -6.71
CA LYS A 27 4.83 -2.29 -5.31
C LYS A 27 3.70 -2.96 -4.53
N VAL A 28 3.88 -3.10 -3.23
CA VAL A 28 2.85 -3.64 -2.33
C VAL A 28 2.36 -2.52 -1.43
N VAL A 29 1.05 -2.38 -1.32
CA VAL A 29 0.40 -1.52 -0.32
C VAL A 29 -0.33 -2.39 0.69
N TYR A 30 -0.48 -1.86 1.90
CA TYR A 30 -1.12 -2.53 3.02
C TYR A 30 -2.39 -1.76 3.37
N ILE A 31 -3.54 -2.39 3.20
CA ILE A 31 -4.85 -1.81 3.40
C ILE A 31 -5.36 -2.23 4.76
N VAL A 32 -5.77 -1.25 5.57
CA VAL A 32 -6.45 -1.50 6.85
C VAL A 32 -7.95 -1.44 6.58
N THR A 33 -8.63 -2.54 6.87
CA THR A 33 -10.09 -2.64 6.78
C THR A 33 -10.71 -2.85 8.13
N ASP A 34 -11.87 -2.23 8.32
CA ASP A 34 -12.68 -2.36 9.52
C ASP A 34 -14.07 -2.89 9.15
N THR A 35 -14.43 -4.02 9.72
CA THR A 35 -15.69 -4.73 9.47
C THR A 35 -16.55 -4.75 10.71
N TYR A 36 -17.77 -4.26 10.56
CA TYR A 36 -18.78 -4.19 11.60
C TYR A 36 -19.83 -5.29 11.41
N TYR A 37 -20.15 -6.01 12.48
CA TYR A 37 -21.17 -7.06 12.48
C TYR A 37 -22.32 -6.66 13.40
N PRO A 38 -23.51 -6.41 12.83
CA PRO A 38 -24.56 -5.85 13.64
C PRO A 38 -25.14 -6.80 14.70
N THR A 39 -25.30 -8.06 14.30
CA THR A 39 -25.87 -9.13 15.12
C THR A 39 -24.91 -10.32 15.24
N SER A 40 -25.19 -11.20 16.19
CA SER A 40 -24.51 -12.49 16.32
C SER A 40 -24.63 -13.34 15.05
N ALA A 41 -25.84 -13.40 14.46
CA ALA A 41 -26.08 -14.10 13.21
C ALA A 41 -25.25 -13.53 12.04
N ASP A 42 -25.14 -12.20 11.93
CA ASP A 42 -24.31 -11.57 10.90
C ASP A 42 -22.82 -11.91 11.08
N PHE A 43 -22.35 -12.01 12.32
CA PHE A 43 -20.99 -12.42 12.62
C PHE A 43 -20.74 -13.88 12.23
N GLU A 44 -21.64 -14.79 12.59
CA GLU A 44 -21.56 -16.22 12.24
C GLU A 44 -21.64 -16.47 10.73
N ASP A 45 -22.51 -15.73 10.03
CA ASP A 45 -22.66 -15.81 8.57
C ASP A 45 -21.59 -15.01 7.80
N GLY A 46 -20.75 -14.23 8.49
CA GLY A 46 -19.76 -13.35 7.88
C GLY A 46 -20.34 -12.15 7.12
N LYS A 47 -21.58 -11.75 7.40
CA LYS A 47 -22.32 -10.63 6.75
C LYS A 47 -22.05 -9.29 7.42
N GLY A 48 -20.79 -8.89 7.48
CA GLY A 48 -20.39 -7.60 8.02
C GLY A 48 -20.42 -6.47 6.99
N THR A 49 -20.48 -5.23 7.46
CA THR A 49 -20.20 -4.05 6.63
C THR A 49 -18.73 -3.69 6.76
N THR A 50 -17.97 -3.80 5.68
CA THR A 50 -16.54 -3.50 5.63
C THR A 50 -16.29 -2.11 5.08
N SER A 51 -15.42 -1.36 5.73
CA SER A 51 -14.91 -0.07 5.28
C SER A 51 -13.38 -0.09 5.22
N ILE A 52 -12.80 0.65 4.28
CA ILE A 52 -11.35 0.89 4.24
C ILE A 52 -11.06 2.06 5.17
N ASP A 53 -10.24 1.84 6.19
CA ASP A 53 -9.79 2.91 7.07
C ASP A 53 -8.63 3.69 6.44
N SER A 54 -7.59 2.98 5.98
CA SER A 54 -6.37 3.60 5.47
C SER A 54 -5.52 2.66 4.63
N VAL A 55 -4.59 3.24 3.87
CA VAL A 55 -3.63 2.53 3.02
C VAL A 55 -2.21 2.98 3.40
N HIS A 56 -1.30 2.02 3.53
CA HIS A 56 0.07 2.25 3.97
C HIS A 56 1.06 1.59 3.02
N THR A 57 2.27 2.13 2.94
CA THR A 57 3.38 1.53 2.18
C THR A 57 4.15 0.48 2.97
N THR A 58 3.89 0.35 4.28
CA THR A 58 4.57 -0.63 5.15
C THR A 58 3.57 -1.40 6.02
N ALA A 59 3.87 -2.69 6.23
CA ALA A 59 3.06 -3.55 7.10
C ALA A 59 3.02 -3.05 8.54
N GLY A 60 4.14 -2.55 9.07
CA GLY A 60 4.24 -2.07 10.45
C GLY A 60 3.33 -0.87 10.74
N ALA A 61 3.25 0.08 9.80
CA ALA A 61 2.34 1.22 9.92
C ALA A 61 0.87 0.79 9.86
N ALA A 62 0.53 -0.09 8.92
CA ALA A 62 -0.84 -0.64 8.80
C ALA A 62 -1.25 -1.43 10.05
N ASN A 63 -0.39 -2.32 10.56
CA ASN A 63 -0.65 -3.10 11.78
C ASN A 63 -0.85 -2.19 13.00
N SER A 64 0.01 -1.17 13.15
CA SER A 64 -0.10 -0.20 14.25
C SER A 64 -1.41 0.57 14.18
N ARG A 65 -1.86 0.92 12.97
CA ARG A 65 -3.14 1.59 12.75
C ARG A 65 -4.32 0.67 13.04
N ALA A 66 -4.31 -0.56 12.52
CA ALA A 66 -5.36 -1.54 12.76
C ALA A 66 -5.54 -1.85 14.27
N LYS A 67 -4.42 -2.02 15.00
CA LYS A 67 -4.46 -2.17 16.45
C LYS A 67 -5.06 -0.94 17.15
N LYS A 68 -4.66 0.27 16.76
CA LYS A 68 -5.24 1.51 17.32
C LYS A 68 -6.75 1.58 17.13
N ILE A 69 -7.27 1.15 15.98
CA ILE A 69 -8.72 1.14 15.70
C ILE A 69 -9.43 0.12 16.59
N MET A 70 -8.87 -1.09 16.70
CA MET A 70 -9.47 -2.17 17.47
C MET A 70 -9.64 -1.83 18.95
N PHE A 71 -8.67 -1.11 19.53
CA PHE A 71 -8.68 -0.64 20.93
C PHE A 71 -9.20 0.80 21.11
N ALA A 72 -9.74 1.44 20.05
CA ALA A 72 -10.29 2.78 20.18
C ALA A 72 -11.67 2.70 20.85
N ARG A 73 -11.77 3.17 22.10
CA ARG A 73 -13.01 3.15 22.90
C ARG A 73 -14.18 3.93 22.27
N ASN A 74 -13.88 4.96 21.47
CA ASN A 74 -14.87 5.88 20.93
C ASN A 74 -14.54 6.18 19.46
N SER A 75 -15.11 5.44 18.51
CA SER A 75 -15.28 6.00 17.16
C SER A 75 -16.59 6.80 17.16
N PRO A 76 -16.56 8.12 16.90
CA PRO A 76 -17.76 8.95 16.93
C PRO A 76 -18.84 8.50 15.93
N ASP A 77 -18.43 7.76 14.89
CA ASP A 77 -19.30 7.30 13.82
C ASP A 77 -19.80 5.86 14.01
N ASN A 78 -19.26 5.12 14.98
CA ASN A 78 -19.58 3.72 15.20
C ASN A 78 -19.83 3.47 16.69
N ASN A 79 -21.10 3.29 17.07
CA ASN A 79 -21.54 2.88 18.42
C ASN A 79 -21.10 1.45 18.82
N CYS A 80 -20.07 0.90 18.15
CA CYS A 80 -19.49 -0.38 18.49
C CYS A 80 -18.49 -0.23 19.63
N VAL A 81 -19.00 -0.28 20.86
CA VAL A 81 -18.14 -0.44 22.03
C VAL A 81 -17.76 -1.92 22.09
N VAL A 82 -16.50 -2.22 21.83
CA VAL A 82 -15.96 -3.58 21.92
C VAL A 82 -15.40 -3.78 23.32
N ASP A 83 -15.59 -4.96 23.89
CA ASP A 83 -15.04 -5.31 25.20
C ASP A 83 -13.56 -5.63 25.00
N GLU A 84 -12.68 -4.78 25.52
CA GLU A 84 -11.23 -4.91 25.33
C GLU A 84 -10.71 -6.27 25.82
N ASP A 85 -11.32 -6.82 26.88
CA ASP A 85 -10.96 -8.13 27.45
C ASP A 85 -11.39 -9.30 26.55
N LYS A 86 -12.23 -9.03 25.54
CA LYS A 86 -12.72 -10.01 24.55
C LYS A 86 -12.15 -9.75 23.15
N ILE A 87 -11.11 -8.93 23.04
CA ILE A 87 -10.38 -8.77 21.79
C ILE A 87 -9.42 -9.95 21.62
N ILE A 88 -9.58 -10.67 20.53
CA ILE A 88 -8.66 -11.70 20.05
C ILE A 88 -7.77 -11.05 18.98
N GLU A 89 -6.46 -11.04 19.24
CA GLU A 89 -5.45 -10.59 18.30
C GLU A 89 -4.78 -11.80 17.63
N GLU A 90 -4.73 -11.80 16.31
CA GLU A 90 -4.03 -12.80 15.49
C GLU A 90 -3.06 -12.10 14.51
N GLN A 91 -2.07 -12.85 14.04
CA GLN A 91 -1.21 -12.42 12.94
C GLN A 91 -1.16 -13.48 11.85
N LYS A 92 -1.48 -13.07 10.63
CA LYS A 92 -1.39 -13.92 9.44
C LYS A 92 -0.36 -13.34 8.49
N SER A 93 0.72 -14.09 8.24
CA SER A 93 1.84 -13.63 7.40
C SER A 93 2.43 -12.28 7.86
N GLY A 94 2.46 -12.03 9.16
CA GLY A 94 2.94 -10.77 9.74
C GLY A 94 1.96 -9.60 9.63
N LEU A 95 0.72 -9.83 9.19
CA LEU A 95 -0.34 -8.83 9.10
C LEU A 95 -1.35 -9.02 10.24
N TYR A 96 -1.79 -7.92 10.82
CA TYR A 96 -2.69 -7.91 11.97
C TYR A 96 -4.11 -8.32 11.59
N ILE A 97 -4.72 -9.13 12.45
CA ILE A 97 -6.16 -9.38 12.49
C ILE A 97 -6.60 -9.23 13.95
N GLY A 98 -7.56 -8.36 14.21
CA GLY A 98 -8.19 -8.18 15.51
C GLY A 98 -9.68 -8.45 15.38
N ILE A 99 -10.23 -9.27 16.26
CA ILE A 99 -11.67 -9.50 16.37
C ILE A 99 -12.05 -9.22 17.81
N GLY A 100 -13.03 -8.35 18.01
CA GLY A 100 -13.58 -8.13 19.34
C GLY A 100 -15.10 -8.24 19.33
N VAL A 101 -15.62 -8.72 20.44
CA VAL A 101 -17.05 -8.84 20.73
C VAL A 101 -17.33 -7.95 21.93
N GLY A 102 -18.42 -7.20 21.95
CA GLY A 102 -18.74 -6.46 23.18
C GLY A 102 -19.78 -5.36 23.12
N GLY A 103 -20.43 -5.13 21.98
CA GLY A 103 -21.57 -4.24 21.98
C GLY A 103 -22.82 -4.97 22.51
N THR A 104 -23.76 -4.20 23.03
CA THR A 104 -25.10 -4.71 23.30
C THR A 104 -25.87 -4.77 21.98
N GLU A 105 -26.60 -5.86 21.71
CA GLU A 105 -27.42 -5.99 20.48
C GLU A 105 -28.38 -4.79 20.30
N THR A 106 -28.74 -4.11 21.40
CA THR A 106 -29.56 -2.89 21.41
C THR A 106 -28.96 -1.74 20.61
N ASN A 107 -27.64 -1.69 20.46
CA ASN A 107 -26.93 -0.64 19.71
C ASN A 107 -26.49 -1.13 18.32
N GLY A 108 -26.90 -2.36 17.98
CA GLY A 108 -26.64 -2.96 16.69
C GLY A 108 -25.18 -3.26 16.42
N CYS A 109 -24.28 -3.31 17.42
CA CYS A 109 -22.93 -3.86 17.22
C CYS A 109 -22.73 -5.10 18.07
N TYR A 110 -22.63 -6.25 17.43
CA TYR A 110 -22.27 -7.48 18.13
C TYR A 110 -20.74 -7.65 18.18
N ALA A 111 -20.11 -7.53 17.00
CA ALA A 111 -18.68 -7.74 16.85
C ALA A 111 -18.06 -6.76 15.84
N ARG A 112 -16.74 -6.59 15.96
CA ARG A 112 -15.92 -5.81 15.05
C ARG A 112 -14.67 -6.60 14.69
N LYS A 113 -14.27 -6.53 13.42
CA LYS A 113 -13.04 -7.12 12.92
C LYS A 113 -12.21 -6.05 12.21
N CYS A 114 -10.99 -5.82 12.67
CA CYS A 114 -9.99 -5.01 12.00
C CYS A 114 -8.91 -5.90 11.41
N GLU A 115 -8.61 -5.78 10.12
CA GLU A 115 -7.58 -6.59 9.47
C GLU A 115 -6.72 -5.80 8.50
N VAL A 116 -5.52 -6.31 8.25
CA VAL A 116 -4.57 -5.75 7.29
C VAL A 116 -4.38 -6.69 6.13
N GLU A 117 -4.61 -6.20 4.91
CA GLU A 117 -4.38 -6.93 3.67
C GLU A 117 -3.24 -6.33 2.86
N ALA A 118 -2.34 -7.18 2.34
CA ALA A 118 -1.35 -6.76 1.35
C ALA A 118 -1.94 -6.86 -0.06
N LYS A 119 -1.88 -5.76 -0.83
CA LYS A 119 -2.30 -5.71 -2.24
C LYS A 119 -1.11 -5.29 -3.11
N PRO A 120 -0.76 -6.07 -4.15
CA PRO A 120 0.17 -5.60 -5.17
C PRO A 120 -0.49 -4.51 -6.01
N ILE A 121 0.29 -3.51 -6.40
CA ILE A 121 -0.08 -2.46 -7.35
C ILE A 121 0.95 -2.44 -8.46
N ASP A 122 0.46 -2.38 -9.70
CA ASP A 122 1.28 -2.13 -10.87
C ASP A 122 1.49 -0.63 -10.99
N ILE A 123 2.74 -0.20 -10.99
CA ILE A 123 3.10 1.18 -11.27
C ILE A 123 3.74 1.21 -12.64
N ASP A 124 3.03 1.84 -13.57
CA ASP A 124 3.62 2.32 -14.80
C ASP A 124 4.49 3.52 -14.41
N GLU A 125 5.81 3.35 -14.47
CA GLU A 125 6.74 4.48 -14.38
C GLU A 125 6.53 5.34 -15.63
N ASP A 126 5.62 6.31 -15.54
CA ASP A 126 5.61 7.44 -16.45
C ASP A 126 6.96 8.11 -16.29
N GLY A 127 7.82 7.97 -17.30
CA GLY A 127 9.23 8.38 -17.29
C GLY A 127 9.45 9.89 -17.17
N SER A 128 8.94 10.51 -16.11
CA SER A 128 9.34 11.84 -15.64
C SER A 128 10.71 11.69 -15.00
N SER A 129 11.73 11.45 -15.83
CA SER A 129 13.09 11.79 -15.48
C SER A 129 13.08 13.28 -15.20
N GLU A 130 13.40 13.64 -13.96
CA GLU A 130 13.81 14.98 -13.58
C GLU A 130 14.94 15.35 -14.56
N GLU A 131 14.62 16.10 -15.62
CA GLU A 131 15.64 16.63 -16.51
C GLU A 131 16.50 17.54 -15.63
N GLU A 132 17.69 17.05 -15.29
CA GLU A 132 18.78 17.83 -14.76
C GLU A 132 18.94 19.03 -15.71
N HIS A 133 18.40 20.17 -15.30
CA HIS A 133 18.59 21.43 -15.98
C HIS A 133 20.08 21.75 -15.83
N ASP A 134 20.86 21.40 -16.86
CA ASP A 134 22.24 21.81 -17.03
C ASP A 134 22.26 23.33 -16.92
N GLY A 135 22.73 23.81 -15.76
CA GLY A 135 22.78 25.22 -15.44
C GLY A 135 23.80 25.88 -16.34
N GLU A 136 23.35 26.32 -17.51
CA GLU A 136 24.16 27.07 -18.45
C GLU A 136 24.71 28.34 -17.78
N ASP A 137 26.04 28.35 -17.66
CA ASP A 137 26.89 29.42 -17.20
C ASP A 137 26.76 30.67 -18.10
N TRP A 138 25.87 31.59 -17.73
CA TRP A 138 25.74 32.91 -18.35
C TRP A 138 26.36 34.01 -17.48
N ASN A 139 27.64 33.86 -17.11
CA ASN A 139 28.40 34.95 -16.53
C ASN A 139 29.03 35.83 -17.63
N MET A 140 28.20 36.67 -18.28
CA MET A 140 28.67 37.85 -19.01
C MET A 140 28.50 39.08 -18.13
N GLN A 141 29.54 39.47 -17.39
CA GLN A 141 30.05 40.85 -17.24
C GLN A 141 31.21 40.94 -16.24
#